data_AF-A0A1G0MK33-F1
#
_entry.id   AF-A0A1G0MK33-F1
#
_cell.length_a   1.000
_cell.length_b   1.000
_cell.length_c   1.000
_cell.angle_alpha   90.00
_cell.angle_beta   90.00
_cell.angle_gamma   90.00
#
_symmetry.space_group_name_H-M   'P 1'
#
loop_
_entity.id
_entity.type
_entity.pdbx_description
1 polymer ?
#
loop_
_entity_poly.entity_id
_entity_poly.type
_entity_poly.pdbx_seq_one_letter_code
_entity_poly.pdbx_strand_id
1 'polypeptide(L)'
;MPGLENYLALLSRVDELCGRTAERFESQISCRPGCDACCRHLSIFAVEAAALNAALGALAEPDAALIRLKAGNAAPEDPCPLLQDGLCLLYQARPIICRTHGLPLLITRAGESGVDFCPENFRELSSIPGSAVIDLDRLNAALAAINALFLQSFPGPERVTVAEAVKS
;
A
#
# COMPACT_ATOMS: atom_id res chain seq x y z
N MET A 1 -2.81 11.15 14.90
CA MET A 1 -2.98 10.10 15.93
C MET A 1 -1.61 9.83 16.53
N PRO A 2 -1.47 9.85 17.86
CA PRO A 2 -0.20 9.51 18.52
C PRO A 2 0.29 8.13 18.10
N GLY A 3 1.59 7.97 17.84
CA GLY A 3 2.21 6.69 17.50
C GLY A 3 2.34 6.39 16.00
N LEU A 4 1.76 7.22 15.13
CA LEU A 4 1.89 7.07 13.67
C LEU A 4 3.06 7.88 13.08
N GLU A 5 3.82 8.63 13.89
CA GLU A 5 4.82 9.60 13.40
C GLU A 5 5.88 8.96 12.52
N ASN A 6 6.44 7.82 12.97
CA ASN A 6 7.44 7.08 12.20
C ASN A 6 6.86 6.50 10.90
N TYR A 7 5.62 6.02 10.95
CA TYR A 7 4.95 5.46 9.78
C TYR A 7 4.64 6.54 8.73
N LEU A 8 4.11 7.69 9.17
CA LEU A 8 3.85 8.83 8.28
C LEU A 8 5.14 9.37 7.66
N ALA A 9 6.24 9.40 8.41
CA ALA A 9 7.55 9.77 7.89
C ALA A 9 8.06 8.77 6.84
N LEU A 10 7.86 7.46 7.04
CA LEU A 10 8.18 6.44 6.04
C LEU A 10 7.30 6.60 4.79
N LEU A 11 5.99 6.79 4.97
CA LEU A 11 5.04 7.03 3.88
C LEU A 11 5.47 8.21 3.01
N SER A 12 5.82 9.34 3.61
CA SER A 12 6.27 10.52 2.87
C SER A 12 7.50 10.24 2.00
N ARG A 13 8.46 9.44 2.50
CA ARG A 13 9.67 9.07 1.74
C ARG A 13 9.35 8.10 0.60
N VAL A 14 8.45 7.14 0.86
CA VAL A 14 7.97 6.21 -0.16
C VAL A 14 7.24 6.96 -1.26
N ASP A 15 6.33 7.87 -0.90
CA ASP A 15 5.58 8.69 -1.86
C ASP A 15 6.49 9.57 -2.70
N GLU A 16 7.51 10.19 -2.12
CA GLU A 16 8.50 10.96 -2.87
C GLU A 16 9.27 10.09 -3.87
N LEU A 17 9.71 8.90 -3.44
CA LEU A 17 10.41 7.95 -4.32
C LEU A 17 9.50 7.47 -5.45
N CYS A 18 8.27 7.07 -5.13
CA CYS A 18 7.28 6.62 -6.11
C CYS A 18 6.92 7.74 -7.09
N GLY A 19 6.75 8.98 -6.60
CA GLY A 19 6.47 10.16 -7.43
C GLY A 19 7.59 10.46 -8.42
N ARG A 20 8.85 10.48 -7.97
CA ARG A 20 10.00 10.66 -8.88
C ARG A 20 10.09 9.58 -9.94
N THR A 21 9.83 8.33 -9.58
CA THR A 21 9.81 7.23 -10.56
C THR A 21 8.63 7.39 -11.54
N ALA A 22 7.45 7.75 -11.05
CA ALA A 22 6.27 7.98 -11.89
C ALA A 22 6.49 9.12 -12.90
N GLU A 23 7.03 10.25 -12.46
CA GLU A 23 7.36 11.40 -13.31
C GLU A 23 8.42 11.04 -14.35
N ARG A 24 9.48 10.34 -13.94
CA ARG A 24 10.58 9.95 -14.84
C ARG A 24 10.14 8.99 -15.95
N PHE A 25 9.18 8.12 -15.66
CA PHE A 25 8.72 7.06 -16.55
C PHE A 25 7.25 7.21 -16.93
N GLU A 26 6.73 8.45 -16.96
CA GLU A 26 5.32 8.75 -17.22
C GLU A 26 4.80 8.04 -18.48
N SER A 27 5.55 8.08 -19.57
CA SER A 27 5.17 7.44 -20.84
C SER A 27 5.25 5.91 -20.83
N GLN A 28 5.82 5.32 -19.77
CA GLN A 28 6.07 3.89 -19.61
C GLN A 28 5.27 3.28 -18.45
N ILE A 29 4.48 4.08 -17.73
CA ILE A 29 3.64 3.62 -16.62
C ILE A 29 2.18 3.73 -17.04
N SER A 30 1.50 2.59 -17.06
CA SER A 30 0.08 2.48 -17.42
C SER A 30 -0.86 2.79 -16.25
N CYS A 31 -0.33 2.84 -15.02
CA CYS A 31 -1.12 3.07 -13.80
C CYS A 31 -1.74 4.48 -13.79
N ARG A 32 -3.06 4.55 -13.60
CA ARG A 32 -3.86 5.77 -13.59
C ARG A 32 -5.14 5.53 -12.78
N PRO A 33 -5.91 6.57 -12.38
CA PRO A 33 -7.24 6.36 -11.82
C PRO A 33 -8.08 5.40 -12.68
N GLY A 34 -8.68 4.38 -12.07
CA GLY A 34 -9.37 3.29 -12.78
C GLY A 34 -8.50 2.06 -13.09
N CYS A 35 -7.18 2.09 -12.82
CA CYS A 35 -6.34 0.89 -12.84
C CYS A 35 -6.50 0.14 -11.51
N ASP A 36 -7.26 -0.97 -11.52
CA ASP A 36 -7.60 -1.76 -10.35
C ASP A 36 -7.17 -3.25 -10.45
N ALA A 37 -6.40 -3.59 -11.48
CA ALA A 37 -5.95 -4.95 -11.74
C ALA A 37 -5.19 -5.58 -10.56
N CYS A 38 -4.51 -4.76 -9.74
CA CYS A 38 -3.80 -5.19 -8.53
C CYS A 38 -4.60 -5.01 -7.22
N CYS A 39 -5.83 -4.48 -7.26
CA CYS A 39 -6.64 -4.24 -6.08
C CYS A 39 -7.20 -5.58 -5.56
N ARG A 40 -6.54 -6.13 -4.54
CA ARG A 40 -6.91 -7.38 -3.87
C ARG A 40 -7.11 -7.16 -2.38
N HIS A 41 -7.79 -8.08 -1.74
CA HIS A 41 -7.93 -8.08 -0.30
C HIS A 41 -6.62 -8.54 0.36
N LEU A 42 -5.84 -7.58 0.87
CA LEU A 42 -4.51 -7.82 1.42
C LEU A 42 -4.52 -7.90 2.96
N SER A 43 -3.50 -8.57 3.50
CA SER A 43 -3.09 -8.40 4.89
C SER A 43 -2.02 -7.31 4.99
N ILE A 44 -2.13 -6.45 5.99
CA ILE A 44 -1.26 -5.29 6.25
C ILE A 44 -0.80 -5.27 7.71
N PHE A 45 0.24 -4.51 8.01
CA PHE A 45 0.69 -4.36 9.38
C PHE A 45 -0.26 -3.53 10.23
N ALA A 46 -0.26 -3.77 11.55
CA ALA A 46 -1.11 -3.06 12.51
C ALA A 46 -0.99 -1.53 12.43
N VAL A 47 0.23 -1.02 12.24
CA VAL A 47 0.45 0.44 12.08
C VAL A 47 -0.21 1.01 10.82
N GLU A 48 -0.26 0.24 9.72
CA GLU A 48 -0.95 0.63 8.49
C GLU A 48 -2.47 0.57 8.68
N ALA A 49 -2.95 -0.44 9.39
CA ALA A 49 -4.36 -0.59 9.75
C ALA A 49 -4.84 0.58 10.62
N ALA A 50 -4.03 1.00 11.60
CA ALA A 50 -4.32 2.17 12.43
C ALA A 50 -4.38 3.45 11.59
N ALA A 51 -3.51 3.61 10.60
CA ALA A 51 -3.55 4.74 9.67
C ALA A 51 -4.80 4.72 8.77
N LEU A 52 -5.21 3.55 8.25
CA LEU A 52 -6.46 3.39 7.52
C LEU A 52 -7.68 3.70 8.38
N ASN A 53 -7.72 3.21 9.62
CA ASN A 53 -8.81 3.47 10.55
C ASN A 53 -8.90 4.96 10.91
N ALA A 54 -7.77 5.63 11.13
CA ALA A 54 -7.72 7.06 11.36
C ALA A 54 -8.24 7.86 10.14
N ALA A 55 -7.94 7.42 8.92
CA ALA A 55 -8.46 8.04 7.70
C ALA A 55 -9.98 7.80 7.53
N LEU A 56 -10.46 6.60 7.85
CA LEU A 56 -11.89 6.28 7.87
C LEU A 56 -12.65 7.19 8.85
N GLY A 57 -12.11 7.39 10.06
CA GLY A 57 -12.70 8.25 11.08
C GLY A 57 -12.72 9.74 10.74
N ALA A 58 -12.02 10.15 9.68
CA ALA A 58 -12.03 11.53 9.18
C ALA A 58 -13.06 11.74 8.05
N LEU A 59 -13.70 10.67 7.55
CA LEU A 59 -14.75 10.76 6.54
C LEU A 59 -16.10 11.17 7.13
N ALA A 60 -17.02 11.61 6.28
CA ALA A 60 -18.42 11.80 6.66
C ALA A 60 -19.10 10.44 6.87
N GLU A 61 -20.08 10.39 7.78
CA GLU A 61 -20.79 9.16 8.15
C GLU A 61 -21.33 8.34 6.95
N PRO A 62 -21.93 8.94 5.90
CA PRO A 62 -22.38 8.15 4.74
C PRO A 62 -21.25 7.38 4.05
N ASP A 63 -20.08 8.00 3.90
CA ASP A 63 -18.93 7.40 3.23
C ASP A 63 -18.27 6.34 4.12
N ALA A 64 -18.13 6.63 5.42
CA ALA A 64 -17.59 5.69 6.39
C ALA A 64 -18.49 4.45 6.54
N ALA A 65 -19.82 4.63 6.58
CA ALA A 65 -20.79 3.55 6.67
C ALA A 65 -20.74 2.63 5.45
N LEU A 66 -20.59 3.19 4.23
CA LEU A 66 -20.42 2.41 3.02
C LEU A 66 -19.18 1.52 3.09
N ILE A 67 -18.04 2.07 3.53
CA ILE A 67 -16.79 1.31 3.67
C ILE A 67 -16.97 0.17 4.68
N ARG A 68 -17.55 0.43 5.85
CA ARG A 68 -17.80 -0.58 6.89
C ARG A 68 -18.70 -1.71 6.38
N LEU A 69 -19.75 -1.37 5.63
CA LEU A 69 -20.65 -2.35 5.03
C LEU A 69 -19.91 -3.25 4.04
N LYS A 70 -19.10 -2.67 3.16
CA LYS A 70 -18.28 -3.44 2.19
C LYS A 70 -17.27 -4.33 2.89
N ALA A 71 -16.57 -3.80 3.90
CA ALA A 71 -15.62 -4.55 4.71
C ALA A 71 -16.28 -5.70 5.49
N GLY A 72 -17.51 -5.52 5.97
CA GLY A 72 -18.27 -6.55 6.68
C GLY A 72 -18.63 -7.76 5.80
N ASN A 73 -18.72 -7.55 4.48
CA ASN A 73 -19.12 -8.58 3.51
C ASN A 73 -17.95 -9.14 2.68
N ALA A 74 -16.72 -8.63 2.86
CA ALA A 74 -15.58 -9.01 2.03
C ALA A 74 -15.00 -10.37 2.44
N ALA A 75 -14.82 -11.26 1.45
CA ALA A 75 -14.09 -12.51 1.57
C ALA A 75 -12.59 -12.33 1.22
N PRO A 76 -11.70 -13.26 1.61
CA PRO A 76 -10.27 -13.16 1.29
C PRO A 76 -9.94 -13.11 -0.21
N GLU A 77 -10.75 -13.75 -1.05
CA GLU A 77 -10.53 -13.83 -2.50
C GLU A 77 -11.13 -12.62 -3.26
N ASP A 78 -11.90 -11.79 -2.58
CA ASP A 78 -12.58 -10.64 -3.19
C ASP A 78 -11.59 -9.52 -3.55
N PRO A 79 -11.99 -8.60 -4.45
CA PRO A 79 -11.33 -7.32 -4.58
C PRO A 79 -11.24 -6.60 -3.23
N CYS A 80 -10.28 -5.66 -3.14
CA CYS A 80 -10.13 -4.84 -1.93
C CYS A 80 -11.48 -4.20 -1.52
N PRO A 81 -11.90 -4.25 -0.25
CA PRO A 81 -13.18 -3.65 0.18
C PRO A 81 -13.23 -2.12 -0.01
N LEU A 82 -12.07 -1.49 -0.15
CA LEU A 82 -11.94 -0.06 -0.44
C LEU A 82 -12.06 0.28 -1.94
N LEU A 83 -12.14 -0.70 -2.83
CA LEU A 83 -12.28 -0.47 -4.27
C LEU A 83 -13.74 -0.17 -4.62
N GLN A 84 -14.02 1.00 -5.19
CA GLN A 84 -15.33 1.41 -5.70
C GLN A 84 -15.15 2.03 -7.08
N ASP A 85 -15.80 1.46 -8.10
CA ASP A 85 -15.78 1.98 -9.48
C ASP A 85 -14.36 2.28 -9.99
N GLY A 86 -13.41 1.38 -9.72
CA GLY A 86 -12.00 1.51 -10.12
C GLY A 86 -11.17 2.47 -9.27
N LEU A 87 -11.74 3.04 -8.19
CA LEU A 87 -11.09 4.01 -7.31
C LEU A 87 -11.00 3.49 -5.87
N CYS A 88 -9.94 3.87 -5.16
CA CYS A 88 -9.80 3.56 -3.74
C CYS A 88 -10.52 4.63 -2.91
N LEU A 89 -11.47 4.21 -2.08
CA LEU A 89 -12.24 5.07 -1.17
C LEU A 89 -11.36 5.74 -0.10
N LEU A 90 -10.18 5.20 0.19
CA LEU A 90 -9.17 5.77 1.12
C LEU A 90 -7.82 5.96 0.43
N TYR A 91 -7.80 6.49 -0.79
CA TYR A 91 -6.60 6.58 -1.63
C TYR A 91 -5.38 7.23 -0.92
N GLN A 92 -5.62 8.26 -0.11
CA GLN A 92 -4.57 8.98 0.61
C GLN A 92 -3.95 8.17 1.75
N ALA A 93 -4.65 7.16 2.27
CA ALA A 93 -4.19 6.31 3.35
C ALA A 93 -3.79 4.90 2.86
N ARG A 94 -3.49 4.75 1.56
CA ARG A 94 -3.06 3.48 0.98
C ARG A 94 -1.84 2.91 1.75
N PRO A 95 -1.85 1.59 2.08
CA PRO A 95 -0.69 0.89 2.63
C PRO A 95 0.53 0.97 1.72
N ILE A 96 1.72 0.68 2.26
CA ILE A 96 2.99 0.75 1.52
C ILE A 96 2.96 -0.13 0.26
N ILE A 97 2.46 -1.36 0.39
CA ILE A 97 2.34 -2.28 -0.75
C ILE A 97 1.51 -1.67 -1.87
N CYS A 98 0.42 -0.96 -1.56
CA CYS A 98 -0.46 -0.32 -2.55
C CYS A 98 0.17 0.91 -3.22
N ARG A 99 1.23 1.48 -2.64
CA ARG A 99 1.96 2.64 -3.19
C ARG A 99 3.09 2.21 -4.11
N THR A 100 3.76 1.12 -3.75
CA THR A 100 4.93 0.63 -4.48
C THR A 100 4.56 -0.38 -5.57
N HIS A 101 3.39 -1.01 -5.49
CA HIS A 101 2.98 -2.03 -6.46
C HIS A 101 2.93 -1.46 -7.88
N GLY A 102 3.49 -2.23 -8.82
CA GLY A 102 3.58 -1.88 -10.22
C GLY A 102 4.80 -1.03 -10.60
N LEU A 103 5.49 -0.42 -9.63
CA LEU A 103 6.80 0.20 -9.83
C LEU A 103 7.92 -0.86 -9.77
N PRO A 104 9.16 -0.52 -10.19
CA PRO A 104 10.27 -1.46 -10.17
C PRO A 104 10.67 -1.80 -8.73
N LEU A 105 10.44 -3.04 -8.33
CA LEU A 105 10.77 -3.58 -7.01
C LEU A 105 11.93 -4.57 -7.17
N LEU A 106 13.02 -4.38 -6.42
CA LEU A 106 14.05 -5.41 -6.27
C LEU A 106 13.51 -6.47 -5.30
N ILE A 107 13.43 -7.71 -5.77
CA ILE A 107 12.97 -8.86 -5.00
C ILE A 107 14.06 -9.91 -5.01
N THR A 108 14.40 -10.43 -3.84
CA THR A 108 15.29 -11.58 -3.70
C THR A 108 14.46 -12.85 -3.46
N ARG A 109 14.61 -13.86 -4.33
CA ARG A 109 13.95 -15.16 -4.23
C ARG A 109 15.00 -16.26 -4.32
N ALA A 110 15.02 -17.17 -3.34
CA ALA A 110 15.95 -18.30 -3.30
C ALA A 110 17.44 -17.94 -3.50
N GLY A 111 17.86 -16.74 -3.05
CA GLY A 111 19.23 -16.24 -3.20
C GLY A 111 19.52 -15.51 -4.51
N GLU A 112 18.57 -15.46 -5.45
CA GLU A 112 18.67 -14.70 -6.69
C GLU A 112 17.89 -13.38 -6.57
N SER A 113 18.48 -12.29 -7.03
CA SER A 113 17.83 -10.98 -7.04
C SER A 113 17.33 -10.64 -8.44
N GLY A 114 16.08 -10.22 -8.54
CA GLY A 114 15.43 -9.79 -9.78
C GLY A 114 14.60 -8.54 -9.56
N VAL A 115 14.28 -7.82 -10.64
CA VAL A 115 13.39 -6.66 -10.60
C VAL A 115 12.02 -7.08 -11.11
N ASP A 116 11.00 -6.84 -10.30
CA ASP A 116 9.60 -7.11 -10.61
C ASP A 116 8.82 -5.79 -10.77
N PHE A 117 7.84 -5.77 -11.65
CA PHE A 117 6.99 -4.61 -11.92
C PHE A 117 5.73 -5.05 -12.66
N CYS A 118 4.76 -4.13 -12.82
CA CYS A 118 3.51 -4.45 -13.53
C CYS A 118 3.80 -4.86 -14.98
N PRO A 119 3.20 -5.95 -15.50
CA PRO A 119 3.42 -6.38 -16.89
C PRO A 119 2.90 -5.39 -17.94
N GLU A 120 2.09 -4.41 -17.54
CA GLU A 120 1.62 -3.30 -18.37
C GLU A 120 2.57 -2.09 -18.34
N ASN A 121 3.60 -2.09 -17.48
CA ASN A 121 4.57 -1.01 -17.37
C ASN A 121 5.91 -1.40 -18.03
N PHE A 122 6.71 -0.40 -18.40
CA PHE A 122 8.10 -0.52 -18.86
C PHE A 122 8.31 -1.44 -20.07
N ARG A 123 7.26 -1.69 -20.86
CA ARG A 123 7.29 -2.62 -22.02
C ARG A 123 8.29 -2.24 -23.09
N GLU A 124 8.59 -0.95 -23.22
CA GLU A 124 9.49 -0.42 -24.25
C GLU A 124 10.91 -0.17 -23.73
N LEU A 125 11.20 -0.47 -22.46
CA LEU A 125 12.53 -0.28 -21.87
C LEU A 125 13.37 -1.55 -21.91
N SER A 126 14.61 -1.42 -22.34
CA SER A 126 15.61 -2.51 -22.30
C SER A 126 16.26 -2.68 -20.92
N SER A 127 16.23 -1.64 -20.07
CA SER A 127 16.76 -1.68 -18.71
C SER A 127 16.12 -0.60 -17.83
N ILE A 128 16.11 -0.83 -16.53
CA ILE A 128 15.64 0.12 -15.51
C ILE A 128 16.84 0.59 -14.71
N PRO A 129 17.06 1.91 -14.56
CA PRO A 129 18.18 2.42 -13.77
C PRO A 129 17.98 2.06 -12.30
N GLY A 130 19.04 1.58 -11.63
CA GLY A 130 18.99 1.15 -10.23
C GLY A 130 18.46 2.23 -9.27
N SER A 131 18.63 3.52 -9.59
CA SER A 131 18.08 4.64 -8.81
C SER A 131 16.55 4.67 -8.76
N ALA A 132 15.87 4.00 -9.68
CA ALA A 132 14.42 3.91 -9.76
C ALA A 132 13.87 2.61 -9.16
N VAL A 133 14.75 1.69 -8.75
CA VAL A 133 14.38 0.40 -8.18
C VAL A 133 14.24 0.53 -6.67
N ILE A 134 13.08 0.11 -6.16
CA ILE A 134 12.76 0.09 -4.74
C ILE A 134 13.21 -1.25 -4.16
N ASP A 135 14.14 -1.22 -3.21
CA ASP A 135 14.57 -2.40 -2.48
C ASP A 135 13.45 -2.86 -1.53
N LEU A 136 12.76 -3.95 -1.92
CA LEU A 136 11.58 -4.43 -1.21
C LEU A 136 11.94 -5.00 0.17
N ASP A 137 13.08 -5.68 0.30
CA ASP A 137 13.51 -6.27 1.57
C ASP A 137 13.87 -5.17 2.57
N ARG A 138 14.59 -4.14 2.12
CA ARG A 138 14.90 -2.97 2.96
C ARG A 138 13.64 -2.22 3.37
N LEU A 139 12.68 -2.05 2.45
CA LEU A 139 11.41 -1.38 2.74
C LEU A 139 10.57 -2.18 3.75
N ASN A 140 10.46 -3.50 3.56
CA ASN A 140 9.75 -4.38 4.48
C ASN A 140 10.41 -4.41 5.86
N ALA A 141 11.75 -4.45 5.94
CA ALA A 141 12.47 -4.40 7.21
C ALA A 141 12.21 -3.08 7.95
N ALA A 142 12.23 -1.94 7.24
CA ALA A 142 11.91 -0.64 7.83
C ALA A 142 10.46 -0.59 8.35
N LEU A 143 9.50 -1.06 7.56
CA LEU A 143 8.09 -1.10 7.96
C LEU A 143 7.86 -2.04 9.15
N ALA A 144 8.49 -3.22 9.16
CA ALA A 144 8.39 -4.16 10.27
C ALA A 144 8.94 -3.58 11.58
N ALA A 145 10.08 -2.88 11.52
CA ALA A 145 10.63 -2.21 12.70
C ALA A 145 9.71 -1.12 13.25
N ILE A 146 9.09 -0.31 12.37
CA ILE A 146 8.10 0.70 12.76
C ILE A 146 6.87 0.04 13.37
N ASN A 147 6.37 -1.05 12.78
CA ASN A 147 5.24 -1.80 13.32
C ASN A 147 5.54 -2.37 14.71
N ALA A 148 6.74 -2.93 14.91
CA ALA A 148 7.17 -3.45 16.21
C ALA A 148 7.20 -2.35 17.29
N LEU A 149 7.67 -1.14 16.95
CA LEU A 149 7.63 0.01 17.85
C LEU A 149 6.19 0.45 18.16
N PHE A 150 5.32 0.47 17.13
CA PHE A 150 3.91 0.80 17.29
C PHE A 150 3.21 -0.16 18.27
N LEU A 151 3.43 -1.47 18.11
CA LEU A 151 2.81 -2.50 18.95
C LEU A 151 3.25 -2.46 20.42
N GLN A 152 4.39 -1.86 20.75
CA GLN A 152 4.79 -1.63 22.14
C GLN A 152 3.86 -0.66 22.87
N SER A 153 3.28 0.30 22.14
CA SER A 153 2.33 1.29 22.68
C SER A 153 0.87 0.91 22.45
N PHE A 154 0.60 0.13 21.41
CA PHE A 154 -0.75 -0.31 21.01
C PHE A 154 -0.77 -1.83 20.78
N PRO A 155 -0.84 -2.64 21.86
CA PRO A 155 -0.80 -4.10 21.74
C PRO A 155 -1.98 -4.66 20.93
N GLY A 156 -1.70 -5.65 20.10
CA GLY A 156 -2.69 -6.25 19.21
C GLY A 156 -2.06 -7.27 18.25
N PRO A 157 -2.84 -7.79 17.27
CA PRO A 157 -2.30 -8.64 16.22
C PRO A 157 -1.25 -7.90 15.39
N GLU A 158 -0.20 -8.60 14.96
CA GLU A 158 0.87 -7.99 14.15
C GLU A 158 0.37 -7.53 12.78
N ARG A 159 -0.51 -8.34 12.19
CA ARG A 159 -1.14 -8.09 10.91
C ARG A 159 -2.64 -8.31 10.98
N VAL A 160 -3.36 -7.54 10.19
CA VAL A 160 -4.80 -7.67 9.98
C VAL A 160 -5.09 -7.51 8.50
N THR A 161 -6.25 -7.96 8.06
CA THR A 161 -6.75 -7.70 6.71
C THR A 161 -7.18 -6.25 6.56
N VAL A 162 -7.22 -5.75 5.32
CA VAL A 162 -7.79 -4.42 5.05
C VAL A 162 -9.24 -4.34 5.52
N ALA A 163 -10.05 -5.40 5.35
CA ALA A 163 -11.42 -5.42 5.85
C ALA A 163 -11.49 -5.24 7.38
N GLU A 164 -10.67 -5.97 8.14
CA GLU A 164 -10.62 -5.84 9.60
C GLU A 164 -10.22 -4.42 10.04
N ALA A 165 -9.27 -3.79 9.35
CA ALA A 165 -8.80 -2.43 9.67
C ALA A 165 -9.91 -1.36 9.56
N VAL A 166 -10.88 -1.54 8.67
CA VAL A 166 -11.92 -0.54 8.37
C VAL A 166 -13.34 -0.98 8.77
N LYS A 167 -13.45 -2.04 9.57
CA LYS A 167 -14.74 -2.53 10.08
C LYS A 167 -15.21 -1.77 11.33
N SER A 168 -14.26 -1.23 12.11
CA SER A 168 -14.42 -0.67 13.46
C SER A 168 -14.86 0.78 13.49
#